data_AF-A0A9Q5D5V2-F1
#
_entry.id   AF-A0A9Q5D5V2-F1
#
_cell.length_a   1.000
_cell.length_b   1.000
_cell.length_c   1.000
_cell.angle_alpha   90.00
_cell.angle_beta   90.00
_cell.angle_gamma   90.00
#
_symmetry.space_group_name_H-M   'P 1'
#
loop_
_entity.id
_entity.type
_entity.pdbx_description
1 polymer ?
#
loop_
_entity_poly.entity_id
_entity_poly.type
_entity_poly.pdbx_seq_one_letter_code
_entity_poly.pdbx_strand_id
1 'polypeptide(L)'
;MGYDSLRQEWGIAVATNNICVGNSTIYIAPGTGAIAVIAETEPAYALNGLQQLRQGYSMAEAIHFTREKDPEAHYRQAGGVDANGNAYAFTGQALQYWKGKAGHRTGKYYVVMGNQLADSVLSAMASAFEQTSGTLAERLLKSLIAGQQAGGQINGKQSAALTVKGTRNEWYNQIDLRVDNAADPFKELQQLLSWHYGRIRLNQAIFQLKKGNMAAGEKLLQQGIHLTAGWNGIYGKIALAWLLAGKEAEAAAIIRQALLENPQWKENLPAFYCLYHRPEIRAVTDTCTYSEKDWNSAVHILSETGRHTAAISLARQTLKKYPSSSATWYQAAYATCKAGDQKTTRHYLQKALELDPENTEALALLGSLK
;
A
#
# COMPACT_ATOMS: atom_id res chain seq x y z
N MET A 1 -17.86 6.90 -7.05
CA MET A 1 -17.83 6.30 -5.69
C MET A 1 -18.68 5.05 -5.67
N GLY A 2 -18.47 4.14 -4.72
CA GLY A 2 -19.26 2.92 -4.60
C GLY A 2 -19.11 2.19 -3.28
N TYR A 3 -19.92 1.15 -3.11
CA TYR A 3 -19.98 0.28 -1.95
C TYR A 3 -19.85 -1.20 -2.36
N ASP A 4 -19.01 -1.96 -1.65
CA ASP A 4 -18.94 -3.42 -1.73
C ASP A 4 -19.58 -4.01 -0.47
N SER A 5 -20.79 -4.54 -0.61
CA SER A 5 -21.56 -5.11 0.50
C SER A 5 -20.96 -6.39 1.06
N LEU A 6 -20.24 -7.17 0.24
CA LEU A 6 -19.61 -8.41 0.70
C LEU A 6 -18.41 -8.10 1.59
N ARG A 7 -17.62 -7.08 1.22
CA ARG A 7 -16.44 -6.65 1.98
C ARG A 7 -16.74 -5.62 3.07
N GLN A 8 -17.89 -4.95 2.99
CA GLN A 8 -18.26 -3.80 3.82
C GLN A 8 -17.24 -2.67 3.65
N GLU A 9 -17.03 -2.28 2.39
CA GLU A 9 -16.09 -1.25 1.98
C GLU A 9 -16.80 -0.14 1.20
N TRP A 10 -16.43 1.11 1.47
CA TRP A 10 -16.84 2.28 0.71
C TRP A 10 -15.63 2.91 0.05
N GLY A 11 -15.78 3.43 -1.16
CA GLY A 11 -14.67 4.01 -1.87
C GLY A 11 -15.04 5.13 -2.83
N ILE A 12 -14.09 6.04 -3.02
CA ILE A 12 -14.19 7.18 -3.94
C ILE A 12 -12.92 7.20 -4.79
N ALA A 13 -13.09 7.30 -6.10
CA ALA A 13 -12.03 7.64 -7.04
C ALA A 13 -12.43 8.91 -7.77
N VAL A 14 -11.50 9.85 -7.90
CA VAL A 14 -11.75 11.18 -8.46
C VAL A 14 -10.50 11.68 -9.18
N ALA A 15 -10.69 12.49 -10.21
CA ALA A 15 -9.62 13.21 -10.90
C ALA A 15 -10.10 14.60 -11.31
N THR A 16 -9.18 15.54 -11.50
CA THR A 16 -9.49 16.91 -11.92
C THR A 16 -8.27 17.59 -12.55
N ASN A 17 -8.50 18.71 -13.22
CA ASN A 17 -7.48 19.64 -13.71
C ASN A 17 -7.10 20.72 -12.68
N ASN A 18 -6.99 20.33 -11.41
CA ASN A 18 -6.52 21.13 -10.28
C ASN A 18 -5.68 20.23 -9.37
N ILE A 19 -4.94 20.79 -8.42
CA ILE A 19 -4.09 20.04 -7.50
C ILE A 19 -4.88 19.43 -6.34
N CYS A 20 -4.32 18.38 -5.72
CA CYS A 20 -4.75 17.87 -4.40
C CYS A 20 -6.22 17.41 -4.26
N VAL A 21 -6.87 16.93 -5.33
CA VAL A 21 -8.31 16.59 -5.33
C VAL A 21 -8.73 15.55 -4.28
N GLY A 22 -7.82 14.65 -3.89
CA GLY A 22 -8.10 13.66 -2.85
C GLY A 22 -8.46 14.30 -1.51
N ASN A 23 -7.84 15.44 -1.18
CA ASN A 23 -8.09 16.14 0.08
C ASN A 23 -9.44 16.87 0.11
N SER A 24 -9.82 17.52 -0.98
CA SER A 24 -10.97 18.41 -1.02
C SER A 24 -12.30 17.66 -1.11
N THR A 25 -12.28 16.47 -1.71
CA THR A 25 -13.51 15.83 -2.22
C THR A 25 -13.87 14.53 -1.54
N ILE A 26 -12.94 13.82 -0.90
CA ILE A 26 -13.18 12.46 -0.42
C ILE A 26 -13.52 12.44 1.07
N TYR A 27 -14.74 12.02 1.39
CA TYR A 27 -15.18 11.81 2.77
C TYR A 27 -15.77 10.41 2.91
N ILE A 28 -15.14 9.58 3.75
CA ILE A 28 -15.56 8.19 3.97
C ILE A 28 -15.54 7.90 5.46
N ALA A 29 -16.69 7.49 5.98
CA ALA A 29 -16.86 6.95 7.33
C ALA A 29 -17.34 5.50 7.24
N PRO A 30 -16.44 4.50 7.44
CA PRO A 30 -16.81 3.09 7.39
C PRO A 30 -18.00 2.76 8.29
N GLY A 31 -18.95 1.99 7.77
CA GLY A 31 -20.18 1.63 8.47
C GLY A 31 -21.26 2.73 8.47
N THR A 32 -20.94 3.93 7.98
CA THR A 32 -21.91 5.03 7.82
C THR A 32 -22.16 5.33 6.34
N GLY A 33 -21.10 5.57 5.57
CA GLY A 33 -21.20 5.90 4.16
C GLY A 33 -20.00 6.66 3.60
N ALA A 34 -20.08 6.98 2.32
CA ALA A 34 -19.12 7.82 1.61
C ALA A 34 -19.86 8.94 0.90
N ILE A 35 -19.33 10.16 0.97
CA ILE A 35 -19.86 11.37 0.32
C ILE A 35 -18.71 12.07 -0.40
N ALA A 36 -18.98 12.56 -1.61
CA ALA A 36 -18.10 13.48 -2.30
C ALA A 36 -18.84 14.76 -2.70
N VAL A 37 -18.09 15.86 -2.72
CA VAL A 37 -18.54 17.18 -3.13
C VAL A 37 -17.51 17.81 -4.07
N ILE A 38 -17.97 18.24 -5.25
CA ILE A 38 -17.16 18.79 -6.36
C ILE A 38 -17.85 20.01 -6.98
N ALA A 39 -17.27 20.56 -8.05
CA ALA A 39 -17.54 21.88 -8.60
C ALA A 39 -17.04 22.96 -7.63
N GLU A 40 -17.87 23.94 -7.26
CA GLU A 40 -17.51 24.84 -6.16
C GLU A 40 -17.64 24.06 -4.84
N THR A 41 -16.56 23.42 -4.38
CA THR A 41 -16.60 22.47 -3.26
C THR A 41 -16.98 23.13 -1.93
N GLU A 42 -17.99 22.56 -1.25
CA GLU A 42 -18.42 22.95 0.10
C GLU A 42 -18.37 21.72 1.05
N PRO A 43 -17.35 21.58 1.91
CA PRO A 43 -17.17 20.46 2.82
C PRO A 43 -18.37 20.15 3.73
N ALA A 44 -19.20 21.15 4.06
CA ALA A 44 -20.37 20.97 4.91
C ALA A 44 -21.32 19.88 4.40
N TYR A 45 -21.43 19.66 3.08
CA TYR A 45 -22.25 18.59 2.51
C TYR A 45 -21.84 17.21 3.02
N ALA A 46 -20.54 16.97 3.11
CA ALA A 46 -20.02 15.69 3.57
C ALA A 46 -20.04 15.59 5.10
N LEU A 47 -19.61 16.64 5.80
CA LEU A 47 -19.54 16.64 7.26
C LEU A 47 -20.94 16.48 7.89
N ASN A 48 -21.89 17.31 7.46
CA ASN A 48 -23.27 17.23 7.92
C ASN A 48 -23.95 15.97 7.39
N GLY A 49 -23.72 15.61 6.12
CA GLY A 49 -24.32 14.42 5.53
C GLY A 49 -23.96 13.14 6.30
N LEU A 50 -22.69 12.96 6.65
CA LEU A 50 -22.25 11.82 7.47
C LEU A 50 -22.83 11.88 8.89
N GLN A 51 -23.08 13.06 9.45
CA GLN A 51 -23.76 13.20 10.74
C GLN A 51 -25.24 12.80 10.65
N GLN A 52 -25.94 13.20 9.59
CA GLN A 52 -27.34 12.82 9.35
C GLN A 52 -27.48 11.30 9.16
N LEU A 53 -26.58 10.68 8.39
CA LEU A 53 -26.56 9.21 8.24
C LEU A 53 -26.39 8.48 9.58
N ARG A 54 -25.55 9.01 10.50
CA ARG A 54 -25.41 8.44 11.85
C ARG A 54 -26.68 8.56 12.69
N GLN A 55 -27.56 9.51 12.38
CA GLN A 55 -28.86 9.68 13.03
C GLN A 55 -29.97 8.82 12.40
N GLY A 56 -29.66 8.05 11.36
CA GLY A 56 -30.59 7.14 10.70
C GLY A 56 -31.31 7.71 9.49
N TYR A 57 -31.00 8.94 9.07
CA TYR A 57 -31.53 9.51 7.83
C TYR A 57 -30.94 8.82 6.60
N SER A 58 -31.69 8.80 5.51
CA SER A 58 -31.24 8.31 4.21
C SER A 58 -30.18 9.23 3.59
N MET A 59 -29.41 8.73 2.62
CA MET A 59 -28.45 9.55 1.87
C MET A 59 -29.09 10.76 1.19
N ALA A 60 -30.33 10.61 0.69
CA ALA A 60 -31.06 11.70 0.08
C ALA A 60 -31.37 12.79 1.11
N GLU A 61 -32.00 12.43 2.24
CA GLU A 61 -32.31 13.37 3.33
C GLU A 61 -31.05 14.05 3.87
N ALA A 62 -29.95 13.29 4.03
CA ALA A 62 -28.67 13.78 4.51
C ALA A 62 -28.07 14.87 3.61
N ILE A 63 -28.11 14.69 2.29
CA ILE A 63 -27.61 15.68 1.32
C ILE A 63 -28.59 16.86 1.22
N HIS A 64 -29.90 16.60 1.24
CA HIS A 64 -30.94 17.63 1.22
C HIS A 64 -30.84 18.58 2.41
N PHE A 65 -30.58 18.06 3.61
CA PHE A 65 -30.43 18.85 4.84
C PHE A 65 -29.41 19.99 4.72
N THR A 66 -28.30 19.76 4.02
CA THR A 66 -27.28 20.80 3.80
C THR A 66 -27.66 21.69 2.63
N ARG A 67 -28.17 21.09 1.55
CA ARG A 67 -28.56 21.80 0.32
C ARG A 67 -29.59 22.90 0.58
N GLU A 68 -30.58 22.66 1.42
CA GLU A 68 -31.65 23.64 1.72
C GLU A 68 -31.14 24.89 2.44
N LYS A 69 -29.94 24.83 3.01
CA LYS A 69 -29.30 25.92 3.77
C LYS A 69 -28.15 26.58 3.01
N ASP A 70 -27.79 26.05 1.83
CA ASP A 70 -26.72 26.58 0.99
C ASP A 70 -27.33 27.47 -0.12
N PRO A 71 -27.24 28.81 0.00
CA PRO A 71 -27.73 29.72 -1.05
C PRO A 71 -26.99 29.53 -2.39
N GLU A 72 -25.80 28.95 -2.36
CA GLU A 72 -24.95 28.67 -3.52
C GLU A 72 -25.08 27.21 -4.00
N ALA A 73 -26.08 26.45 -3.52
CA ALA A 73 -26.31 25.04 -3.89
C ALA A 73 -26.34 24.81 -5.42
N HIS A 74 -26.69 25.83 -6.20
CA HIS A 74 -26.73 25.78 -7.65
C HIS A 74 -25.34 25.71 -8.32
N TYR A 75 -24.25 26.02 -7.60
CA TYR A 75 -22.85 25.87 -8.02
C TYR A 75 -22.19 24.58 -7.51
N ARG A 76 -22.91 23.78 -6.70
CA ARG A 76 -22.39 22.57 -6.08
C ARG A 76 -22.74 21.32 -6.89
N GLN A 77 -21.97 20.27 -6.69
CA GLN A 77 -22.36 18.91 -7.07
C GLN A 77 -21.94 17.95 -5.96
N ALA A 78 -22.89 17.19 -5.41
CA ALA A 78 -22.60 16.25 -4.34
C ALA A 78 -23.33 14.92 -4.55
N GLY A 79 -22.75 13.85 -4.04
CA GLY A 79 -23.33 12.53 -4.06
C GLY A 79 -22.71 11.61 -3.02
N GLY A 80 -23.41 10.52 -2.72
CA GLY A 80 -22.99 9.59 -1.69
C GLY A 80 -23.59 8.20 -1.85
N VAL A 81 -22.99 7.25 -1.13
CA VAL A 81 -23.53 5.89 -0.92
C VAL A 81 -23.50 5.58 0.57
N ASP A 82 -24.66 5.22 1.15
CA ASP A 82 -24.79 4.94 2.58
C ASP A 82 -24.37 3.51 2.96
N ALA A 83 -24.53 3.15 4.23
CA ALA A 83 -24.15 1.84 4.75
C ALA A 83 -24.95 0.66 4.19
N ASN A 84 -26.17 0.94 3.69
CA ASN A 84 -27.05 -0.04 3.06
C ASN A 84 -26.83 -0.09 1.53
N GLY A 85 -25.96 0.76 1.01
CA GLY A 85 -25.68 0.86 -0.41
C GLY A 85 -26.66 1.75 -1.18
N ASN A 86 -27.53 2.51 -0.49
CA ASN A 86 -28.41 3.45 -1.17
C ASN A 86 -27.58 4.63 -1.68
N ALA A 87 -27.75 4.92 -2.97
CA ALA A 87 -27.01 5.95 -3.68
C ALA A 87 -27.90 7.15 -3.96
N TYR A 88 -27.38 8.36 -3.74
CA TYR A 88 -28.04 9.61 -4.14
C TYR A 88 -27.02 10.62 -4.62
N ALA A 89 -27.39 11.47 -5.57
CA ALA A 89 -26.59 12.59 -6.02
C ALA A 89 -27.47 13.72 -6.55
N PHE A 90 -26.91 14.93 -6.59
CA PHE A 90 -27.51 16.05 -7.30
C PHE A 90 -26.44 16.84 -8.05
N THR A 91 -26.86 17.54 -9.11
CA THR A 91 -26.04 18.50 -9.85
C THR A 91 -26.71 19.87 -9.75
N GLY A 92 -25.98 20.89 -9.30
CA GLY A 92 -26.45 22.25 -9.22
C GLY A 92 -26.88 22.79 -10.58
N GLN A 93 -27.99 23.55 -10.62
CA GLN A 93 -28.60 23.99 -11.87
C GLN A 93 -27.72 24.96 -12.67
N ALA A 94 -26.82 25.72 -12.04
CA ALA A 94 -25.98 26.67 -12.75
C ALA A 94 -24.88 25.98 -13.58
N LEU A 95 -24.52 24.73 -13.24
CA LEU A 95 -23.52 23.95 -13.97
C LEU A 95 -23.92 23.66 -15.42
N GLN A 96 -25.21 23.79 -15.78
CA GLN A 96 -25.65 23.68 -17.18
C GLN A 96 -25.08 24.79 -18.08
N TYR A 97 -24.67 25.92 -17.50
CA TYR A 97 -24.09 27.05 -18.21
C TYR A 97 -22.56 26.99 -18.28
N TRP A 98 -21.94 26.02 -17.61
CA TRP A 98 -20.49 25.82 -17.68
C TRP A 98 -20.14 25.11 -18.98
N LYS A 99 -18.91 25.31 -19.47
CA LYS A 99 -18.42 24.60 -20.66
C LYS A 99 -18.40 23.09 -20.41
N GLY A 100 -18.84 22.30 -21.38
CA GLY A 100 -18.90 20.83 -21.29
C GLY A 100 -20.19 20.31 -20.65
N LYS A 101 -20.23 19.02 -20.34
CA LYS A 101 -21.36 18.38 -19.66
C LYS A 101 -21.17 18.37 -18.15
N ALA A 102 -22.26 18.59 -17.43
CA ALA A 102 -22.35 18.34 -16.00
C ALA A 102 -23.54 17.42 -15.71
N GLY A 103 -23.34 16.46 -14.82
CA GLY A 103 -24.37 15.47 -14.54
C GLY A 103 -23.91 14.41 -13.56
N HIS A 104 -24.83 13.51 -13.25
CA HIS A 104 -24.57 12.34 -12.42
C HIS A 104 -25.40 11.15 -12.93
N ARG A 105 -25.00 9.96 -12.52
CA ARG A 105 -25.76 8.71 -12.66
C ARG A 105 -25.62 7.92 -11.37
N THR A 106 -26.73 7.33 -10.94
CA THR A 106 -26.80 6.42 -9.79
C THR A 106 -27.13 5.03 -10.29
N GLY A 107 -26.51 4.03 -9.69
CA GLY A 107 -26.87 2.63 -9.92
C GLY A 107 -26.77 1.85 -8.62
N LYS A 108 -26.91 0.52 -8.71
CA LYS A 108 -26.82 -0.34 -7.53
C LYS A 108 -25.45 -0.18 -6.86
N TYR A 109 -25.44 0.42 -5.68
CA TYR A 109 -24.25 0.63 -4.84
C TYR A 109 -23.23 1.63 -5.38
N TYR A 110 -23.59 2.54 -6.30
CA TYR A 110 -22.63 3.51 -6.82
C TYR A 110 -23.24 4.82 -7.30
N VAL A 111 -22.37 5.84 -7.34
CA VAL A 111 -22.62 7.13 -7.99
C VAL A 111 -21.43 7.45 -8.88
N VAL A 112 -21.69 7.87 -10.12
CA VAL A 112 -20.73 8.57 -10.98
C VAL A 112 -21.25 9.98 -11.23
N MET A 113 -20.39 10.98 -11.09
CA MET A 113 -20.75 12.38 -11.27
C MET A 113 -19.54 13.19 -11.71
N GLY A 114 -19.80 14.30 -12.37
CA GLY A 114 -18.77 15.25 -12.76
C GLY A 114 -19.35 16.45 -13.50
N ASN A 115 -18.46 17.40 -13.78
CA ASN A 115 -18.73 18.64 -14.47
C ASN A 115 -17.58 18.97 -15.42
N GLN A 116 -17.85 19.85 -16.40
CA GLN A 116 -16.92 20.17 -17.47
C GLN A 116 -16.41 18.93 -18.22
N LEU A 117 -17.29 17.95 -18.44
CA LEU A 117 -16.95 16.66 -19.05
C LEU A 117 -17.19 16.66 -20.57
N ALA A 118 -16.50 15.77 -21.26
CA ALA A 118 -16.92 15.32 -22.59
C ALA A 118 -18.22 14.48 -22.50
N ASP A 119 -18.92 14.32 -23.63
CA ASP A 119 -20.30 13.80 -23.67
C ASP A 119 -20.46 12.37 -23.12
N SER A 120 -19.53 11.47 -23.43
CA SER A 120 -19.67 10.03 -23.12
C SER A 120 -19.07 9.63 -21.77
N VAL A 121 -18.51 10.57 -21.00
CA VAL A 121 -17.74 10.28 -19.78
C VAL A 121 -18.57 9.55 -18.73
N LEU A 122 -19.73 10.10 -18.35
CA LEU A 122 -20.55 9.51 -17.27
C LEU A 122 -21.09 8.12 -17.65
N SER A 123 -21.47 7.90 -18.91
CA SER A 123 -21.89 6.58 -19.39
C SER A 123 -20.75 5.57 -19.38
N ALA A 124 -19.54 5.98 -19.79
CA ALA A 124 -18.37 5.11 -19.78
C ALA A 124 -17.97 4.72 -18.36
N MET A 125 -17.96 5.69 -17.43
CA MET A 125 -17.66 5.45 -16.01
C MET A 125 -18.65 4.46 -15.37
N ALA A 126 -19.96 4.65 -15.60
CA ALA A 126 -21.01 3.77 -15.08
C ALA A 126 -20.86 2.34 -15.62
N SER A 127 -20.77 2.20 -16.95
CA SER A 127 -20.62 0.91 -17.63
C SER A 127 -19.38 0.15 -17.15
N ALA A 128 -18.24 0.83 -17.04
CA ALA A 128 -17.00 0.21 -16.56
C ALA A 128 -17.10 -0.25 -15.09
N PHE A 129 -17.78 0.49 -14.22
CA PHE A 129 -17.97 0.09 -12.82
C PHE A 129 -18.85 -1.16 -12.68
N GLU A 130 -19.87 -1.28 -13.52
CA GLU A 130 -20.81 -2.41 -13.54
C GLU A 130 -20.20 -3.67 -14.15
N GLN A 131 -19.37 -3.53 -15.18
CA GLN A 131 -18.77 -4.66 -15.92
C GLN A 131 -17.45 -5.14 -15.31
N THR A 132 -16.77 -4.32 -14.53
CA THR A 132 -15.50 -4.70 -13.89
C THR A 132 -15.76 -5.60 -12.67
N SER A 133 -15.11 -6.76 -12.66
CA SER A 133 -14.99 -7.63 -11.49
C SER A 133 -13.70 -7.35 -10.71
N GLY A 134 -13.66 -7.73 -9.44
CA GLY A 134 -12.48 -7.56 -8.58
C GLY A 134 -12.81 -6.85 -7.28
N THR A 135 -11.79 -6.30 -6.64
CA THR A 135 -11.90 -5.44 -5.45
C THR A 135 -12.61 -4.13 -5.77
N LEU A 136 -13.17 -3.47 -4.75
CA LEU A 136 -13.80 -2.16 -4.94
C LEU A 136 -12.82 -1.12 -5.52
N ALA A 137 -11.55 -1.15 -5.09
CA ALA A 137 -10.51 -0.26 -5.59
C ALA A 137 -10.25 -0.43 -7.09
N GLU A 138 -10.16 -1.68 -7.58
CA GLU A 138 -9.98 -1.97 -9.01
C GLU A 138 -11.17 -1.49 -9.83
N ARG A 139 -12.40 -1.74 -9.35
CA ARG A 139 -13.63 -1.31 -10.03
C ARG A 139 -13.75 0.21 -10.11
N LEU A 140 -13.44 0.91 -9.02
CA LEU A 140 -13.43 2.38 -8.99
C LEU A 140 -12.36 2.96 -9.91
N LEU A 141 -11.16 2.40 -9.90
CA LEU A 141 -10.08 2.86 -10.77
C LEU A 141 -10.42 2.62 -12.25
N LYS A 142 -10.92 1.44 -12.61
CA LYS A 142 -11.35 1.14 -13.99
C LYS A 142 -12.46 2.08 -14.46
N SER A 143 -13.42 2.40 -13.59
CA SER A 143 -14.45 3.40 -13.86
C SER A 143 -13.82 4.78 -14.15
N LEU A 144 -12.92 5.25 -13.29
CA LEU A 144 -12.24 6.53 -13.45
C LEU A 144 -11.42 6.61 -14.76
N ILE A 145 -10.71 5.53 -15.11
CA ILE A 145 -9.94 5.43 -16.37
C ILE A 145 -10.86 5.44 -17.59
N ALA A 146 -11.98 4.71 -17.56
CA ALA A 146 -12.94 4.71 -18.66
C ALA A 146 -13.52 6.11 -18.90
N GLY A 147 -13.76 6.88 -17.83
CA GLY A 147 -14.15 8.28 -17.93
C GLY A 147 -13.10 9.14 -18.65
N GLN A 148 -11.82 8.99 -18.30
CA GLN A 148 -10.73 9.69 -18.97
C GLN A 148 -10.59 9.30 -20.45
N GLN A 149 -10.74 8.02 -20.77
CA GLN A 149 -10.67 7.52 -22.15
C GLN A 149 -11.86 7.99 -23.01
N ALA A 150 -13.01 8.22 -22.40
CA ALA A 150 -14.19 8.79 -23.04
C ALA A 150 -14.14 10.33 -23.19
N GLY A 151 -12.98 10.95 -22.95
CA GLY A 151 -12.71 12.37 -23.16
C GLY A 151 -12.43 13.16 -21.87
N GLY A 152 -12.74 12.60 -20.70
CA GLY A 152 -12.41 13.20 -19.41
C GLY A 152 -13.00 14.60 -19.17
N GLN A 153 -12.34 15.37 -18.29
CA GLN A 153 -12.62 16.79 -18.11
C GLN A 153 -12.02 17.57 -19.29
N ILE A 154 -12.81 18.41 -19.95
CA ILE A 154 -12.45 19.03 -21.23
C ILE A 154 -11.28 20.01 -21.15
N ASN A 155 -10.93 20.46 -19.95
CA ASN A 155 -9.84 21.41 -19.72
C ASN A 155 -8.50 20.74 -19.38
N GLY A 156 -8.47 19.41 -19.17
CA GLY A 156 -7.24 18.67 -18.89
C GLY A 156 -7.31 17.79 -17.64
N LYS A 157 -6.14 17.48 -17.11
CA LYS A 157 -5.93 16.60 -15.94
C LYS A 157 -4.66 17.03 -15.21
N GLN A 158 -4.71 17.02 -13.87
CA GLN A 158 -3.58 17.43 -13.03
C GLN A 158 -3.43 16.56 -11.78
N SER A 159 -4.53 16.17 -11.14
CA SER A 159 -4.50 15.31 -9.95
C SER A 159 -5.57 14.22 -9.99
N ALA A 160 -5.32 13.14 -9.25
CA ALA A 160 -6.25 12.03 -9.07
C ALA A 160 -6.05 11.35 -7.71
N ALA A 161 -7.12 10.77 -7.17
CA ALA A 161 -7.08 10.05 -5.91
C ALA A 161 -8.01 8.83 -5.94
N LEU A 162 -7.66 7.82 -5.15
CA LEU A 162 -8.45 6.62 -4.89
C LEU A 162 -8.35 6.29 -3.42
N THR A 163 -9.49 6.34 -2.74
CA THR A 163 -9.59 5.97 -1.32
C THR A 163 -10.65 4.90 -1.16
N VAL A 164 -10.32 3.82 -0.45
CA VAL A 164 -11.27 2.77 -0.05
C VAL A 164 -11.11 2.53 1.44
N LYS A 165 -12.22 2.65 2.18
CA LYS A 165 -12.26 2.34 3.60
C LYS A 165 -13.32 1.29 3.94
N GLY A 166 -12.96 0.30 4.76
CA GLY A 166 -13.88 -0.75 5.21
C GLY A 166 -13.97 -0.90 6.73
N THR A 167 -15.08 -1.44 7.24
CA THR A 167 -15.28 -1.70 8.68
C THR A 167 -14.40 -2.83 9.21
N ARG A 168 -13.99 -3.75 8.32
CA ARG A 168 -13.10 -4.88 8.63
C ARG A 168 -11.67 -4.66 8.16
N ASN A 169 -11.37 -3.46 7.67
CA ASN A 169 -10.03 -3.10 7.24
C ASN A 169 -9.32 -2.39 8.39
N GLU A 170 -8.33 -3.05 8.97
CA GLU A 170 -7.38 -2.38 9.87
C GLU A 170 -6.49 -1.41 9.06
N TRP A 171 -5.83 -0.46 9.73
CA TRP A 171 -5.14 0.69 9.12
C TRP A 171 -4.43 0.40 7.78
N TYR A 172 -3.59 -0.64 7.73
CA TYR A 172 -2.79 -0.96 6.55
C TYR A 172 -3.56 -1.61 5.38
N ASN A 173 -4.80 -2.05 5.61
CA ASN A 173 -5.71 -2.58 4.59
C ASN A 173 -6.62 -1.49 4.00
N GLN A 174 -6.63 -0.28 4.58
CA GLN A 174 -7.28 0.87 3.96
C GLN A 174 -6.44 1.37 2.78
N ILE A 175 -7.10 1.80 1.72
CA ILE A 175 -6.45 2.39 0.54
C ILE A 175 -6.67 3.89 0.61
N ASP A 176 -5.57 4.65 0.55
CA ASP A 176 -5.59 6.10 0.38
C ASP A 176 -4.40 6.46 -0.51
N LEU A 177 -4.66 6.52 -1.82
CA LEU A 177 -3.66 6.77 -2.86
C LEU A 177 -3.96 8.10 -3.51
N ARG A 178 -2.95 8.97 -3.54
CA ARG A 178 -3.10 10.34 -4.03
C ARG A 178 -1.95 10.67 -4.98
N VAL A 179 -2.33 11.17 -6.14
CA VAL A 179 -1.45 11.84 -7.08
C VAL A 179 -1.88 13.29 -7.11
N ASP A 180 -1.31 14.08 -6.21
CA ASP A 180 -1.75 15.46 -5.98
C ASP A 180 -1.33 16.42 -7.11
N ASN A 181 -0.36 16.01 -7.94
CA ASN A 181 0.11 16.75 -9.12
C ASN A 181 0.94 15.85 -10.06
N ALA A 182 0.49 15.63 -11.30
CA ALA A 182 1.26 14.95 -12.34
C ALA A 182 0.75 15.30 -13.75
N ALA A 183 1.59 15.11 -14.78
CA ALA A 183 1.17 15.25 -16.18
C ALA A 183 0.16 14.16 -16.60
N ASP A 184 0.31 12.94 -16.06
CA ASP A 184 -0.67 11.87 -16.25
C ASP A 184 -1.07 11.23 -14.91
N PRO A 185 -1.93 11.88 -14.12
CA PRO A 185 -2.27 11.42 -12.77
C PRO A 185 -2.98 10.06 -12.78
N PHE A 186 -3.62 9.68 -13.89
CA PHE A 186 -4.28 8.39 -14.04
C PHE A 186 -3.29 7.23 -14.19
N LYS A 187 -2.19 7.44 -14.92
CA LYS A 187 -1.12 6.44 -15.04
C LYS A 187 -0.43 6.25 -13.69
N GLU A 188 -0.09 7.34 -13.02
CA GLU A 188 0.54 7.30 -11.70
C GLU A 188 -0.38 6.63 -10.66
N LEU A 189 -1.69 6.92 -10.66
CA LEU A 189 -2.63 6.30 -9.74
C LEU A 189 -2.79 4.79 -9.99
N GLN A 190 -2.74 4.34 -11.24
CA GLN A 190 -2.67 2.91 -11.59
C GLN A 190 -1.39 2.25 -11.07
N GLN A 191 -0.25 2.93 -11.20
CA GLN A 191 1.02 2.43 -10.68
C GLN A 191 0.98 2.28 -9.16
N LEU A 192 0.44 3.27 -8.44
CA LEU A 192 0.28 3.22 -6.99
C LEU A 192 -0.61 2.04 -6.54
N LEU A 193 -1.74 1.79 -7.23
CA LEU A 193 -2.61 0.67 -6.90
C LEU A 193 -1.93 -0.68 -7.19
N SER A 194 -1.18 -0.77 -8.30
CA SER A 194 -0.37 -1.94 -8.63
C SER A 194 0.66 -2.22 -7.55
N TRP A 195 1.42 -1.22 -7.13
CA TRP A 195 2.41 -1.34 -6.04
C TRP A 195 1.77 -1.73 -4.72
N HIS A 196 0.60 -1.17 -4.38
CA HIS A 196 -0.15 -1.55 -3.18
C HIS A 196 -0.44 -3.05 -3.15
N TYR A 197 -1.06 -3.60 -4.21
CA TYR A 197 -1.37 -5.03 -4.26
C TYR A 197 -0.13 -5.90 -4.42
N GLY A 198 0.88 -5.44 -5.16
CA GLY A 198 2.16 -6.14 -5.30
C GLY A 198 2.87 -6.32 -3.96
N ARG A 199 2.89 -5.29 -3.12
CA ARG A 199 3.41 -5.38 -1.74
C ARG A 199 2.69 -6.45 -0.92
N ILE A 200 1.37 -6.52 -1.03
CA ILE A 200 0.56 -7.52 -0.33
C ILE A 200 0.93 -8.92 -0.81
N ARG A 201 1.06 -9.13 -2.13
CA ARG A 201 1.50 -10.41 -2.72
C ARG A 201 2.88 -10.83 -2.24
N LEU A 202 3.84 -9.90 -2.15
CA LEU A 202 5.17 -10.19 -1.63
C LEU A 202 5.14 -10.58 -0.14
N ASN A 203 4.33 -9.91 0.68
CA ASN A 203 4.17 -10.29 2.08
C ASN A 203 3.55 -11.70 2.21
N GLN A 204 2.52 -11.99 1.42
CA GLN A 204 1.90 -13.31 1.36
C GLN A 204 2.89 -14.38 0.87
N ALA A 205 3.72 -14.06 -0.13
CA ALA A 205 4.76 -14.95 -0.63
C ALA A 205 5.75 -15.33 0.48
N ILE A 206 6.34 -14.32 1.15
CA ILE A 206 7.29 -14.54 2.26
C ILE A 206 6.65 -15.39 3.36
N PHE A 207 5.39 -15.12 3.71
CA PHE A 207 4.66 -15.91 4.70
C PHE A 207 4.53 -17.38 4.29
N GLN A 208 4.14 -17.66 3.04
CA GLN A 208 4.00 -19.03 2.54
C GLN A 208 5.35 -19.74 2.48
N LEU A 209 6.41 -19.05 2.01
CA LEU A 209 7.76 -19.61 1.93
C LEU A 209 8.30 -19.98 3.32
N LYS A 210 8.11 -19.10 4.32
CA LYS A 210 8.48 -19.39 5.71
C LYS A 210 7.72 -20.59 6.31
N LYS A 211 6.51 -20.87 5.83
CA LYS A 211 5.74 -22.06 6.20
C LYS A 211 6.13 -23.32 5.42
N GLY A 212 7.07 -23.23 4.48
CA GLY A 212 7.47 -24.34 3.61
C GLY A 212 6.55 -24.57 2.41
N ASN A 213 5.56 -23.71 2.17
CA ASN A 213 4.63 -23.82 1.05
C ASN A 213 5.23 -23.22 -0.24
N MET A 214 6.27 -23.87 -0.77
CA MET A 214 7.13 -23.32 -1.84
C MET A 214 6.37 -22.93 -3.11
N ALA A 215 5.57 -23.83 -3.68
CA ALA A 215 4.85 -23.56 -4.92
C ALA A 215 3.87 -22.38 -4.80
N ALA A 216 3.15 -22.30 -3.68
CA ALA A 216 2.24 -21.18 -3.41
C ALA A 216 3.01 -19.86 -3.20
N GLY A 217 4.11 -19.92 -2.45
CA GLY A 217 4.99 -18.79 -2.20
C GLY A 217 5.61 -18.22 -3.47
N GLU A 218 6.14 -19.06 -4.35
CA GLU A 218 6.74 -18.64 -5.62
C GLU A 218 5.73 -18.02 -6.57
N LYS A 219 4.52 -18.61 -6.68
CA LYS A 219 3.44 -18.03 -7.49
C LYS A 219 3.09 -16.62 -7.03
N LEU A 220 2.95 -16.42 -5.72
CA LEU A 220 2.69 -15.10 -5.13
C LEU A 220 3.86 -14.13 -5.32
N LEU A 221 5.10 -14.63 -5.22
CA LEU A 221 6.30 -13.83 -5.45
C LEU A 221 6.35 -13.30 -6.88
N GLN A 222 6.12 -14.14 -7.88
CA GLN A 222 6.10 -13.74 -9.29
C GLN A 222 5.02 -12.68 -9.56
N GLN A 223 3.82 -12.87 -9.00
CA GLN A 223 2.76 -11.86 -9.06
C GLN A 223 3.18 -10.54 -8.41
N GLY A 224 3.81 -10.61 -7.23
CA GLY A 224 4.33 -9.46 -6.51
C GLY A 224 5.40 -8.69 -7.29
N ILE A 225 6.35 -9.39 -7.92
CA ILE A 225 7.39 -8.80 -8.76
C ILE A 225 6.77 -8.04 -9.93
N HIS A 226 5.84 -8.67 -10.65
CA HIS A 226 5.17 -8.03 -11.78
C HIS A 226 4.43 -6.74 -11.36
N LEU A 227 3.68 -6.81 -10.26
CA LEU A 227 2.90 -5.68 -9.76
C LEU A 227 3.75 -4.54 -9.16
N THR A 228 4.96 -4.84 -8.71
CA THR A 228 5.90 -3.86 -8.10
C THR A 228 6.98 -3.35 -9.03
N ALA A 229 6.86 -3.61 -10.34
CA ALA A 229 7.79 -3.08 -11.33
C ALA A 229 7.97 -1.56 -11.21
N GLY A 230 9.23 -1.10 -11.28
CA GLY A 230 9.60 0.32 -11.14
C GLY A 230 9.71 0.83 -9.71
N TRP A 231 9.47 0.01 -8.68
CA TRP A 231 9.62 0.41 -7.28
C TRP A 231 10.98 -0.02 -6.70
N ASN A 232 11.98 0.84 -6.81
CA ASN A 232 13.34 0.54 -6.33
C ASN A 232 13.42 0.07 -4.85
N GLY A 233 12.58 0.63 -3.98
CA GLY A 233 12.55 0.32 -2.55
C GLY A 233 12.07 -1.10 -2.21
N ILE A 234 11.56 -1.86 -3.19
CA ILE A 234 11.02 -3.20 -2.96
C ILE A 234 12.04 -4.32 -3.20
N TYR A 235 13.19 -4.03 -3.83
CA TYR A 235 14.13 -5.06 -4.26
C TYR A 235 14.66 -5.93 -3.14
N GLY A 236 14.95 -5.37 -1.96
CA GLY A 236 15.41 -6.16 -0.81
C GLY A 236 14.38 -7.21 -0.38
N LYS A 237 13.09 -6.87 -0.44
CA LYS A 237 12.00 -7.81 -0.11
C LYS A 237 11.90 -8.94 -1.14
N ILE A 238 12.03 -8.61 -2.43
CA ILE A 238 12.02 -9.60 -3.51
C ILE A 238 13.22 -10.55 -3.37
N ALA A 239 14.43 -10.00 -3.16
CA ALA A 239 15.64 -10.80 -2.98
C ALA A 239 15.54 -11.75 -1.78
N LEU A 240 15.03 -11.27 -0.64
CA LEU A 240 14.74 -12.11 0.53
C LEU A 240 13.75 -13.23 0.19
N ALA A 241 12.67 -12.93 -0.53
CA ALA A 241 11.68 -13.94 -0.92
C ALA A 241 12.31 -15.02 -1.84
N TRP A 242 13.17 -14.64 -2.79
CA TRP A 242 13.90 -15.62 -3.59
C TRP A 242 14.86 -16.48 -2.76
N LEU A 243 15.55 -15.89 -1.79
CA LEU A 243 16.40 -16.65 -0.86
C LEU A 243 15.60 -17.65 -0.02
N LEU A 244 14.42 -17.26 0.47
CA LEU A 244 13.50 -18.15 1.19
C LEU A 244 12.98 -19.28 0.31
N ALA A 245 12.84 -19.04 -1.00
CA ALA A 245 12.52 -20.07 -1.99
C ALA A 245 13.72 -20.95 -2.38
N GLY A 246 14.92 -20.72 -1.81
CA GLY A 246 16.14 -21.45 -2.16
C GLY A 246 16.74 -21.05 -3.51
N LYS A 247 16.29 -19.93 -4.10
CA LYS A 247 16.61 -19.49 -5.46
C LYS A 247 17.62 -18.34 -5.47
N GLU A 248 18.87 -18.69 -5.21
CA GLU A 248 19.94 -17.70 -5.07
C GLU A 248 20.27 -16.95 -6.36
N ALA A 249 20.16 -17.60 -7.53
CA ALA A 249 20.47 -16.97 -8.81
C ALA A 249 19.46 -15.84 -9.11
N GLU A 250 18.19 -16.08 -8.82
CA GLU A 250 17.10 -15.11 -8.95
C GLU A 250 17.25 -13.97 -7.93
N ALA A 251 17.63 -14.27 -6.68
CA ALA A 251 17.95 -13.24 -5.70
C ALA A 251 19.12 -12.35 -6.17
N ALA A 252 20.20 -12.96 -6.69
CA ALA A 252 21.36 -12.22 -7.19
C ALA A 252 21.01 -11.36 -8.43
N ALA A 253 20.15 -11.87 -9.32
CA ALA A 253 19.68 -11.11 -10.48
C ALA A 253 18.90 -9.84 -10.06
N ILE A 254 18.04 -9.95 -9.05
CA ILE A 254 17.29 -8.82 -8.50
C ILE A 254 18.23 -7.79 -7.86
N ILE A 255 19.23 -8.25 -7.11
CA ILE A 255 20.25 -7.36 -6.51
C ILE A 255 21.02 -6.60 -7.61
N ARG A 256 21.42 -7.29 -8.68
CA ARG A 256 22.09 -6.65 -9.81
C ARG A 256 21.20 -5.60 -10.47
N GLN A 257 19.93 -5.91 -10.69
CA GLN A 257 18.98 -4.93 -11.21
C GLN A 257 18.88 -3.71 -10.28
N ALA A 258 18.79 -3.93 -8.97
CA ALA A 258 18.72 -2.86 -7.98
C ALA A 258 19.93 -1.91 -8.06
N LEU A 259 21.13 -2.48 -8.20
CA LEU A 259 22.39 -1.73 -8.35
C LEU A 259 22.50 -0.99 -9.69
N LEU A 260 21.97 -1.57 -10.78
CA LEU A 260 21.95 -0.92 -12.09
C LEU A 260 21.04 0.30 -12.09
N GLU A 261 19.88 0.22 -11.43
CA GLU A 261 18.93 1.33 -11.32
C GLU A 261 19.37 2.37 -10.28
N ASN A 262 20.00 1.93 -9.19
CA ASN A 262 20.51 2.80 -8.14
C ASN A 262 21.83 2.26 -7.57
N PRO A 263 22.99 2.85 -7.94
CA PRO A 263 24.29 2.43 -7.41
C PRO A 263 24.43 2.55 -5.87
N GLN A 264 23.66 3.44 -5.22
CA GLN A 264 23.64 3.57 -3.76
C GLN A 264 22.89 2.42 -3.07
N TRP A 265 22.17 1.59 -3.84
CA TRP A 265 21.54 0.39 -3.30
C TRP A 265 22.56 -0.57 -2.66
N LYS A 266 23.85 -0.43 -2.97
CA LYS A 266 24.98 -1.14 -2.33
C LYS A 266 24.95 -1.13 -0.79
N GLU A 267 24.34 -0.12 -0.16
CA GLU A 267 24.10 -0.07 1.29
C GLU A 267 23.32 -1.29 1.82
N ASN A 268 22.55 -1.98 0.97
CA ASN A 268 21.78 -3.17 1.33
C ASN A 268 22.54 -4.49 1.10
N LEU A 269 23.68 -4.48 0.41
CA LEU A 269 24.45 -5.68 0.10
C LEU A 269 24.89 -6.50 1.33
N PRO A 270 25.22 -5.89 2.49
CA PRO A 270 25.56 -6.66 3.68
C PRO A 270 24.49 -7.67 4.09
N ALA A 271 23.21 -7.29 4.01
CA ALA A 271 22.08 -8.17 4.31
C ALA A 271 22.12 -9.45 3.44
N PHE A 272 22.65 -9.36 2.24
CA PHE A 272 22.73 -10.46 1.27
C PHE A 272 24.11 -11.12 1.20
N TYR A 273 24.95 -10.98 2.24
CA TYR A 273 26.28 -11.59 2.32
C TYR A 273 26.27 -13.11 2.08
N CYS A 274 25.15 -13.80 2.32
CA CYS A 274 24.98 -15.21 1.99
C CYS A 274 25.26 -15.52 0.50
N LEU A 275 25.10 -14.54 -0.38
CA LEU A 275 25.39 -14.63 -1.82
C LEU A 275 26.81 -14.23 -2.20
N TYR A 276 27.69 -13.85 -1.26
CA TYR A 276 29.07 -13.40 -1.54
C TYR A 276 29.93 -14.45 -2.25
N HIS A 277 29.57 -15.73 -2.11
CA HIS A 277 30.24 -16.81 -2.83
C HIS A 277 29.98 -16.74 -4.34
N ARG A 278 28.92 -16.07 -4.79
CA ARG A 278 28.60 -15.88 -6.21
C ARG A 278 29.49 -14.80 -6.84
N PRO A 279 30.20 -15.08 -7.96
CA PRO A 279 31.12 -14.14 -8.58
C PRO A 279 30.50 -12.77 -8.86
N GLU A 280 29.25 -12.75 -9.34
CA GLU A 280 28.53 -11.54 -9.72
C GLU A 280 28.15 -10.64 -8.53
N ILE A 281 28.00 -11.19 -7.32
CA ILE A 281 27.80 -10.41 -6.10
C ILE A 281 29.14 -10.01 -5.49
N ARG A 282 30.12 -10.93 -5.50
CA ARG A 282 31.47 -10.66 -5.00
C ARG A 282 32.13 -9.47 -5.69
N ALA A 283 31.95 -9.34 -7.01
CA ALA A 283 32.54 -8.28 -7.81
C ALA A 283 32.06 -6.86 -7.41
N VAL A 284 30.92 -6.75 -6.74
CA VAL A 284 30.30 -5.47 -6.34
C VAL A 284 30.27 -5.28 -4.82
N THR A 285 30.86 -6.20 -4.06
CA THR A 285 30.86 -6.19 -2.59
C THR A 285 32.28 -6.01 -2.06
N ASP A 286 32.46 -5.02 -1.19
CA ASP A 286 33.69 -4.81 -0.44
C ASP A 286 33.45 -5.07 1.06
N THR A 287 33.77 -6.27 1.52
CA THR A 287 33.57 -6.68 2.92
C THR A 287 34.53 -5.99 3.89
N CYS A 288 35.62 -5.38 3.41
CA CYS A 288 36.54 -4.62 4.26
C CYS A 288 35.87 -3.35 4.81
N THR A 289 34.86 -2.83 4.11
CA THR A 289 34.09 -1.64 4.52
C THR A 289 32.96 -1.95 5.49
N TYR A 290 32.67 -3.23 5.75
CA TYR A 290 31.51 -3.62 6.55
C TYR A 290 31.68 -3.23 8.04
N SER A 291 30.74 -2.42 8.50
CA SER A 291 30.56 -2.02 9.89
C SER A 291 29.98 -3.16 10.74
N GLU A 292 29.88 -2.93 12.04
CA GLU A 292 29.18 -3.85 12.95
C GLU A 292 27.72 -4.10 12.51
N LYS A 293 27.00 -3.03 12.12
CA LYS A 293 25.60 -3.10 11.68
C LYS A 293 25.45 -3.97 10.43
N ASP A 294 26.42 -3.89 9.53
CA ASP A 294 26.44 -4.65 8.27
C ASP A 294 26.59 -6.15 8.54
N TRP A 295 27.52 -6.53 9.42
CA TRP A 295 27.69 -7.92 9.83
C TRP A 295 26.49 -8.45 10.64
N ASN A 296 25.91 -7.63 11.50
CA ASN A 296 24.69 -7.97 12.23
C ASN A 296 23.51 -8.21 11.26
N SER A 297 23.37 -7.40 10.21
CA SER A 297 22.36 -7.59 9.16
C SER A 297 22.56 -8.88 8.36
N ALA A 298 23.81 -9.21 8.01
CA ALA A 298 24.16 -10.47 7.36
C ALA A 298 23.77 -11.70 8.20
N VAL A 299 24.06 -11.68 9.52
CA VAL A 299 23.68 -12.73 10.47
C VAL A 299 22.16 -12.88 10.52
N HIS A 300 21.42 -11.77 10.57
CA HIS A 300 19.97 -11.77 10.61
C HIS A 300 19.36 -12.49 9.39
N ILE A 301 19.75 -12.11 8.17
CA ILE A 301 19.22 -12.73 6.94
C ILE A 301 19.59 -14.20 6.82
N LEU A 302 20.83 -14.58 7.18
CA LEU A 302 21.21 -16.01 7.25
C LEU A 302 20.31 -16.79 8.22
N SER A 303 19.97 -16.20 9.36
CA SER A 303 19.09 -16.82 10.36
C SER A 303 17.66 -16.96 9.84
N GLU A 304 17.14 -15.93 9.18
CA GLU A 304 15.78 -15.91 8.61
C GLU A 304 15.60 -16.83 7.41
N THR A 305 16.68 -17.09 6.66
CA THR A 305 16.66 -17.95 5.46
C THR A 305 16.99 -19.42 5.75
N GLY A 306 17.00 -19.82 7.03
CA GLY A 306 17.23 -21.22 7.43
C GLY A 306 18.69 -21.67 7.38
N ARG A 307 19.65 -20.76 7.13
CA ARG A 307 21.09 -21.06 6.99
C ARG A 307 21.78 -21.05 8.35
N HIS A 308 21.23 -21.82 9.29
CA HIS A 308 21.56 -21.74 10.72
C HIS A 308 23.05 -21.92 11.03
N THR A 309 23.72 -22.90 10.41
CA THR A 309 25.16 -23.14 10.61
C THR A 309 26.01 -21.96 10.17
N ALA A 310 25.70 -21.38 9.00
CA ALA A 310 26.39 -20.20 8.49
C ALA A 310 26.09 -18.96 9.35
N ALA A 311 24.85 -18.80 9.80
CA ALA A 311 24.44 -17.71 10.69
C ALA A 311 25.22 -17.74 12.02
N ILE A 312 25.29 -18.89 12.69
CA ILE A 312 26.00 -19.07 13.97
C ILE A 312 27.51 -18.87 13.77
N SER A 313 28.08 -19.40 12.69
CA SER A 313 29.50 -19.21 12.37
C SER A 313 29.84 -17.74 12.18
N LEU A 314 29.03 -17.02 11.40
CA LEU A 314 29.23 -15.59 11.16
C LEU A 314 29.02 -14.79 12.45
N ALA A 315 27.99 -15.08 13.24
CA ALA A 315 27.73 -14.41 14.51
C ALA A 315 28.92 -14.53 15.48
N ARG A 316 29.55 -15.71 15.57
CA ARG A 316 30.75 -15.91 16.39
C ARG A 316 31.94 -15.09 15.88
N GLN A 317 32.10 -14.93 14.57
CA GLN A 317 33.15 -14.09 13.99
C GLN A 317 32.89 -12.61 14.29
N THR A 318 31.65 -12.16 14.13
CA THR A 318 31.22 -10.80 14.46
C THR A 318 31.44 -10.48 15.93
N LEU A 319 31.10 -11.41 16.84
CA LEU A 319 31.34 -11.27 18.29
C LEU A 319 32.82 -11.12 18.65
N LYS A 320 33.72 -11.83 17.95
CA LYS A 320 35.17 -11.66 18.17
C LYS A 320 35.64 -10.25 17.81
N LYS A 321 35.03 -9.65 16.78
CA LYS A 321 35.37 -8.29 16.32
C LYS A 321 34.71 -7.21 17.19
N TYR A 322 33.50 -7.47 17.69
CA TYR A 322 32.69 -6.51 18.45
C TYR A 322 32.17 -7.11 19.77
N PRO A 323 33.05 -7.51 20.71
CA PRO A 323 32.66 -8.23 21.92
C PRO A 323 31.90 -7.36 22.93
N SER A 324 32.00 -6.04 22.82
CA SER A 324 31.32 -5.07 23.70
C SER A 324 29.97 -4.59 23.16
N SER A 325 29.51 -5.10 22.01
CA SER A 325 28.22 -4.70 21.42
C SER A 325 27.08 -5.58 21.89
N SER A 326 26.15 -5.00 22.64
CA SER A 326 24.89 -5.67 23.00
C SER A 326 24.10 -6.14 21.77
N ALA A 327 24.07 -5.34 20.69
CA ALA A 327 23.38 -5.70 19.46
C ALA A 327 23.98 -6.94 18.77
N THR A 328 25.31 -7.07 18.77
CA THR A 328 25.96 -8.26 18.22
C THR A 328 25.70 -9.51 19.07
N TRP A 329 25.69 -9.40 20.40
CA TRP A 329 25.27 -10.50 21.28
C TRP A 329 23.82 -10.90 21.05
N TYR A 330 22.91 -9.93 20.85
CA TYR A 330 21.53 -10.19 20.47
C TYR A 330 21.43 -10.95 19.14
N GLN A 331 22.14 -10.53 18.08
CA GLN A 331 22.10 -11.23 16.79
C GLN A 331 22.65 -12.66 16.88
N ALA A 332 23.67 -12.89 17.71
CA ALA A 332 24.15 -14.23 17.99
C ALA A 332 23.08 -15.09 18.70
N ALA A 333 22.39 -14.52 19.69
CA ALA A 333 21.25 -15.16 20.34
C ALA A 333 20.13 -15.49 19.36
N TYR A 334 19.79 -14.55 18.47
CA TYR A 334 18.77 -14.73 17.46
C TYR A 334 19.11 -15.90 16.52
N ALA A 335 20.37 -15.97 16.04
CA ALA A 335 20.84 -17.04 15.19
C ALA A 335 20.75 -18.42 15.87
N THR A 336 21.16 -18.53 17.14
CA THR A 336 21.05 -19.78 17.91
C THR A 336 19.60 -20.15 18.24
N CYS A 337 18.75 -19.15 18.47
CA CYS A 337 17.33 -19.36 18.74
C CYS A 337 16.64 -19.98 17.53
N LYS A 338 16.91 -19.44 16.34
CA LYS A 338 16.39 -19.96 15.07
C LYS A 338 16.87 -21.38 14.77
N ALA A 339 18.06 -21.74 15.24
CA ALA A 339 18.61 -23.08 15.15
C ALA A 339 18.06 -24.07 16.20
N GLY A 340 17.24 -23.60 17.16
CA GLY A 340 16.69 -24.42 18.24
C GLY A 340 17.61 -24.62 19.45
N ASP A 341 18.77 -23.95 19.51
CA ASP A 341 19.70 -24.04 20.64
C ASP A 341 19.31 -23.05 21.75
N GLN A 342 18.34 -23.43 22.56
CA GLN A 342 17.82 -22.58 23.64
C GLN A 342 18.88 -22.26 24.71
N LYS A 343 19.79 -23.20 25.00
CA LYS A 343 20.81 -23.03 26.05
C LYS A 343 21.77 -21.91 25.67
N THR A 344 22.34 -21.97 24.46
CA THR A 344 23.25 -20.93 23.99
C THR A 344 22.52 -19.61 23.77
N THR A 345 21.26 -19.66 23.33
CA THR A 345 20.41 -18.47 23.18
C THR A 345 20.27 -17.71 24.49
N ARG A 346 19.87 -18.38 25.58
CA ARG A 346 19.73 -17.72 26.90
C ARG A 346 21.04 -17.09 27.37
N HIS A 347 22.16 -17.77 27.16
CA HIS A 347 23.48 -17.24 27.50
C HIS A 347 23.81 -15.95 26.73
N TYR A 348 23.60 -15.94 25.41
CA TYR A 348 23.85 -14.75 24.59
C TYR A 348 22.91 -13.59 24.91
N LEU A 349 21.63 -13.87 25.23
CA LEU A 349 20.69 -12.84 25.68
C LEU A 349 21.11 -12.21 27.01
N GLN A 350 21.57 -13.01 27.97
CA GLN A 350 22.10 -12.49 29.23
C GLN A 350 23.30 -11.58 28.99
N LYS A 351 24.23 -11.98 28.11
CA LYS A 351 25.38 -11.13 27.75
C LYS A 351 24.97 -9.83 27.06
N ALA A 352 23.97 -9.85 26.19
CA ALA A 352 23.43 -8.64 25.59
C ALA A 352 22.86 -7.69 26.65
N LEU A 353 22.10 -8.20 27.62
CA LEU A 353 21.48 -7.42 28.69
C LEU A 353 22.45 -6.95 29.77
N GLU A 354 23.57 -7.67 29.99
CA GLU A 354 24.66 -7.20 30.85
C GLU A 354 25.33 -5.93 30.26
N LEU A 355 25.44 -5.86 28.93
CA LEU A 355 26.05 -4.72 28.23
C LEU A 355 25.07 -3.56 28.03
N ASP A 356 23.80 -3.88 27.84
CA ASP A 356 22.71 -2.90 27.69
C ASP A 356 21.41 -3.48 28.28
N PRO A 357 21.10 -3.15 29.55
CA PRO A 357 19.88 -3.62 30.22
C PRO A 357 18.59 -3.20 29.52
N GLU A 358 18.64 -2.13 28.72
CA GLU A 358 17.49 -1.56 28.00
C GLU A 358 17.35 -2.14 26.57
N ASN A 359 18.15 -3.15 26.20
CA ASN A 359 18.04 -3.80 24.90
C ASN A 359 16.68 -4.51 24.75
N THR A 360 15.74 -3.79 24.14
CA THR A 360 14.35 -4.22 23.97
C THR A 360 14.20 -5.49 23.15
N GLU A 361 15.05 -5.70 22.13
CA GLU A 361 15.00 -6.91 21.31
C GLU A 361 15.45 -8.14 22.11
N ALA A 362 16.48 -8.00 22.94
CA ALA A 362 16.96 -9.06 23.81
C ALA A 362 15.93 -9.39 24.92
N LEU A 363 15.34 -8.37 25.55
CA LEU A 363 14.27 -8.56 26.54
C LEU A 363 13.06 -9.28 25.94
N ALA A 364 12.61 -8.86 24.75
CA ALA A 364 11.47 -9.45 24.06
C ALA A 364 11.73 -10.92 23.68
N LEU A 365 12.90 -11.21 23.12
CA LEU A 365 13.26 -12.58 22.76
C LEU A 365 13.37 -13.47 24.01
N LEU A 366 14.00 -12.98 25.08
CA LEU A 366 14.12 -13.72 26.34
C LEU A 366 12.76 -14.04 26.94
N GLY A 367 11.82 -13.09 26.95
CA GLY A 367 10.45 -13.29 27.44
C GLY A 367 9.64 -14.30 26.62
N SER A 368 9.99 -14.51 25.34
CA SER A 368 9.34 -15.51 24.49
C SER A 368 9.86 -16.93 24.70
N LEU A 369 11.03 -17.10 25.32
CA LEU A 369 11.64 -18.40 25.61
C LEU A 369 10.98 -19.00 26.86
N LYS A 370 9.99 -19.87 26.66
CA LYS A 370 9.38 -20.67 27.73
C LYS A 370 10.43 -21.52 28.46
#